data_AF-A0A961UR96-F1
#
_entry.id   AF-A0A961UR96-F1
#
_cell.length_a   1.000
_cell.length_b   1.000
_cell.length_c   1.000
_cell.angle_alpha   90.00
_cell.angle_beta   90.00
_cell.angle_gamma   90.00
#
_symmetry.space_group_name_H-M   'P 1'
#
loop_
_entity.id
_entity.type
_entity.pdbx_description
1 polymer ?
#
loop_
_entity_poly.entity_id
_entity_poly.type
_entity_poly.pdbx_seq_one_letter_code
_entity_poly.pdbx_strand_id
1 'polypeptide(L)'
;TLSGAWDKLRTDPVLRMMVVSVAFYGMSTFEGPLMSVRAVNSLSHYTDWTIGHVHSGALGWVAFVSFGALYCLVPWIWNRKGVYSLKLVNWHFWVATIGIVLYISAMWVSGIMQGLMWRAYNALGFLEYSFIETVEAMHPFYVIRALGGALFVVGALIMAYNLWMTVQHGEVETASAKPALAPAE
;
A
#
# COMPACT_ATOMS: atom_id res chain seq x y z
N THR A 1 6.57 -3.19 -20.17
CA THR A 1 5.44 -4.14 -20.13
C THR A 1 4.09 -3.46 -20.19
N LEU A 2 3.86 -2.32 -19.51
CA LEU A 2 2.64 -1.50 -19.63
C LEU A 2 2.68 -0.41 -20.73
N SER A 3 3.83 -0.21 -21.38
CA SER A 3 4.00 0.76 -22.47
C SER A 3 3.02 0.45 -23.61
N GLY A 4 2.08 1.38 -23.86
CA GLY A 4 1.03 1.24 -24.87
C GLY A 4 -0.33 0.74 -24.35
N ALA A 5 -0.44 0.38 -23.05
CA ALA A 5 -1.69 -0.09 -22.44
C ALA A 5 -2.14 0.78 -21.24
N TRP A 6 -1.68 2.04 -21.19
CA TRP A 6 -1.99 2.97 -20.10
C TRP A 6 -3.47 3.35 -20.02
N ASP A 7 -4.20 3.25 -21.12
CA ASP A 7 -5.65 3.41 -21.19
C ASP A 7 -6.39 2.40 -20.28
N LYS A 8 -5.86 1.19 -20.14
CA LYS A 8 -6.44 0.13 -19.30
C LYS A 8 -6.42 0.46 -17.82
N LEU A 9 -5.57 1.38 -17.37
CA LEU A 9 -5.63 1.88 -15.99
C LEU A 9 -6.94 2.58 -15.68
N ARG A 10 -7.64 3.15 -16.67
CA ARG A 10 -8.95 3.77 -16.43
C ARG A 10 -10.07 2.75 -16.31
N THR A 11 -9.91 1.58 -16.90
CA THR A 11 -10.99 0.58 -17.01
C THR A 11 -10.81 -0.59 -16.04
N ASP A 12 -9.57 -1.00 -15.77
CA ASP A 12 -9.25 -2.14 -14.93
C ASP A 12 -8.69 -1.72 -13.55
N PRO A 13 -9.48 -1.83 -12.47
CA PRO A 13 -9.03 -1.51 -11.12
C PRO A 13 -7.99 -2.49 -10.56
N VAL A 14 -7.93 -3.73 -11.06
CA VAL A 14 -6.90 -4.71 -10.64
C VAL A 14 -5.54 -4.28 -11.20
N LEU A 15 -5.52 -3.83 -12.45
CA LEU A 15 -4.31 -3.27 -13.05
C LEU A 15 -3.83 -2.01 -12.33
N ARG A 16 -4.75 -1.12 -11.91
CA ARG A 16 -4.40 0.03 -11.06
C ARG A 16 -3.70 -0.39 -9.78
N MET A 17 -4.22 -1.41 -9.11
CA MET A 17 -3.64 -1.98 -7.89
C MET A 17 -2.18 -2.39 -8.13
N MET A 18 -1.93 -3.13 -9.21
CA MET A 18 -0.58 -3.62 -9.56
C MET A 18 0.38 -2.47 -9.92
N VAL A 19 -0.09 -1.45 -10.63
CA VAL A 19 0.76 -0.29 -10.99
C VAL A 19 1.12 0.53 -9.76
N VAL A 20 0.14 0.82 -8.89
CA VAL A 20 0.39 1.51 -7.61
C VAL A 20 1.33 0.70 -6.73
N SER A 21 1.20 -0.63 -6.74
CA SER A 21 2.15 -1.53 -6.08
C SER A 21 3.58 -1.26 -6.51
N VAL A 22 3.85 -1.30 -7.82
CA VAL A 22 5.20 -1.09 -8.36
C VAL A 22 5.71 0.33 -8.04
N ALA A 23 4.83 1.33 -7.99
CA ALA A 23 5.21 2.67 -7.57
C ALA A 23 5.71 2.70 -6.11
N PHE A 24 4.99 2.06 -5.19
CA PHE A 24 5.41 1.93 -3.79
C PHE A 24 6.67 1.07 -3.62
N TYR A 25 6.85 0.05 -4.48
CA TYR A 25 8.11 -0.70 -4.52
C TYR A 25 9.29 0.19 -4.91
N GLY A 26 9.17 0.95 -6.00
CA GLY A 26 10.22 1.87 -6.42
C GLY A 26 10.52 2.94 -5.36
N MET A 27 9.47 3.44 -4.70
CA MET A 27 9.59 4.41 -3.62
C MET A 27 10.31 3.83 -2.38
N SER A 28 9.87 2.68 -1.87
CA SER A 28 10.48 2.04 -0.70
C SER A 28 11.91 1.55 -1.00
N THR A 29 12.16 0.99 -2.18
CA THR A 29 13.52 0.58 -2.59
C THR A 29 14.44 1.75 -2.94
N PHE A 30 13.92 2.96 -3.10
CA PHE A 30 14.70 4.19 -3.13
C PHE A 30 14.97 4.75 -1.73
N GLU A 31 13.93 4.76 -0.88
CA GLU A 31 14.01 5.26 0.49
C GLU A 31 14.95 4.41 1.38
N GLY A 32 14.94 3.09 1.25
CA GLY A 32 15.79 2.18 2.02
C GLY A 32 17.29 2.48 1.87
N PRO A 33 17.83 2.58 0.64
CA PRO A 33 19.19 3.03 0.40
C PRO A 33 19.50 4.42 0.97
N LEU A 34 18.59 5.39 0.86
CA LEU A 34 18.78 6.70 1.49
C LEU A 34 18.92 6.58 3.01
N MET A 35 18.05 5.81 3.65
CA MET A 35 18.09 5.56 5.11
C MET A 35 19.32 4.75 5.56
N SER A 36 20.02 4.08 4.65
CA SER A 36 21.28 3.38 4.95
C SER A 36 22.50 4.32 4.96
N VAL A 37 22.39 5.52 4.39
CA VAL A 37 23.45 6.54 4.44
C VAL A 37 23.55 7.08 5.86
N ARG A 38 24.75 7.02 6.46
CA ARG A 38 24.99 7.41 7.87
C ARG A 38 24.37 8.76 8.26
N ALA A 39 24.47 9.77 7.41
CA ALA A 39 23.92 11.10 7.67
C ALA A 39 22.39 11.06 7.82
N VAL A 40 21.69 10.35 6.93
CA VAL A 40 20.23 10.18 6.97
C VAL A 40 19.84 9.25 8.12
N ASN A 41 20.57 8.14 8.28
CA ASN A 41 20.33 7.16 9.34
C ASN A 41 20.43 7.79 10.73
N SER A 42 21.33 8.77 10.92
CA SER A 42 21.43 9.50 12.18
C SER A 42 20.07 10.07 12.62
N LEU A 43 19.21 10.45 11.65
CA LEU A 43 17.89 11.06 11.86
C LEU A 43 16.76 10.04 11.82
N SER A 44 16.83 9.06 10.94
CA SER A 44 15.75 8.09 10.75
C SER A 44 15.80 6.89 11.71
N HIS A 45 16.95 6.63 12.33
CA HIS A 45 17.12 5.52 13.26
C HIS A 45 16.35 5.77 14.56
N TYR A 46 15.68 4.74 15.07
CA TYR A 46 14.77 4.78 16.22
C TYR A 46 13.56 5.72 16.11
N THR A 47 13.34 6.36 14.96
CA THR A 47 12.15 7.18 14.74
C THR A 47 11.08 6.43 13.95
N ASP A 48 9.88 6.99 13.97
CA ASP A 48 8.72 6.51 13.21
C ASP A 48 8.95 6.52 11.69
N TRP A 49 10.01 7.17 11.20
CA TRP A 49 10.38 7.10 9.79
C TRP A 49 10.64 5.64 9.37
N THR A 50 11.35 4.86 10.19
CA THR A 50 11.56 3.43 9.91
C THR A 50 10.24 2.67 9.78
N ILE A 51 9.24 3.01 10.60
CA ILE A 51 7.91 2.41 10.54
C ILE A 51 7.19 2.85 9.24
N GLY A 52 7.32 4.11 8.85
CA GLY A 52 6.82 4.62 7.57
C GLY A 52 7.40 3.88 6.37
N HIS A 53 8.72 3.67 6.36
CA HIS A 53 9.42 2.91 5.33
C HIS A 53 8.96 1.44 5.26
N VAL A 54 8.83 0.78 6.42
CA VAL A 54 8.34 -0.60 6.47
C VAL A 54 6.93 -0.70 5.90
N HIS A 55 6.02 0.21 6.25
CA HIS A 55 4.64 0.15 5.78
C HIS A 55 4.48 0.59 4.32
N SER A 56 5.31 1.50 3.82
CA SER A 56 5.34 1.83 2.39
C SER A 56 5.68 0.61 1.54
N GLY A 57 6.61 -0.23 1.99
CA GLY A 57 6.93 -1.52 1.36
C GLY A 57 5.89 -2.63 1.65
N ALA A 58 5.50 -2.82 2.90
CA ALA A 58 4.62 -3.93 3.29
C ALA A 58 3.18 -3.74 2.79
N LEU A 59 2.59 -2.58 3.05
CA LEU A 59 1.23 -2.29 2.60
C LEU A 59 1.24 -1.81 1.15
N GLY A 60 2.07 -0.80 0.82
CA GLY A 60 2.06 -0.19 -0.50
C GLY A 60 2.54 -1.12 -1.62
N TRP A 61 3.54 -1.96 -1.39
CA TRP A 61 4.03 -2.94 -2.37
C TRP A 61 3.48 -4.34 -2.12
N VAL A 62 3.86 -5.01 -1.04
CA VAL A 62 3.57 -6.44 -0.86
C VAL A 62 2.05 -6.69 -0.85
N ALA A 63 1.28 -5.91 -0.09
CA ALA A 63 -0.16 -6.11 -0.03
C ALA A 63 -0.85 -5.77 -1.37
N PHE A 64 -0.54 -4.65 -2.04
CA PHE A 64 -1.18 -4.30 -3.33
C PHE A 64 -0.90 -5.34 -4.43
N VAL A 65 0.34 -5.84 -4.56
CA VAL A 65 0.64 -6.89 -5.56
C VAL A 65 -0.08 -8.19 -5.21
N SER A 66 -0.12 -8.57 -3.93
CA SER A 66 -0.86 -9.75 -3.48
C SER A 66 -2.36 -9.60 -3.70
N PHE A 67 -2.96 -8.43 -3.44
CA PHE A 67 -4.37 -8.19 -3.71
C PHE A 67 -4.68 -8.26 -5.20
N GLY A 68 -3.86 -7.65 -6.04
CA GLY A 68 -3.99 -7.74 -7.50
C GLY A 68 -3.92 -9.20 -7.97
N ALA A 69 -2.95 -9.96 -7.46
CA ALA A 69 -2.81 -11.38 -7.78
C ALA A 69 -4.04 -12.20 -7.33
N LEU A 70 -4.57 -11.97 -6.12
CA LEU A 70 -5.75 -12.66 -5.62
C LEU A 70 -7.01 -12.36 -6.45
N TYR A 71 -7.20 -11.11 -6.88
CA TYR A 71 -8.32 -10.75 -7.75
C TYR A 71 -8.28 -11.44 -9.12
N CYS A 72 -7.08 -11.80 -9.61
CA CYS A 72 -6.94 -12.61 -10.82
C CYS A 72 -7.08 -14.12 -10.53
N LEU A 73 -6.40 -14.60 -9.49
CA LEU A 73 -6.27 -16.04 -9.20
C LEU A 73 -7.58 -16.68 -8.72
N VAL A 74 -8.35 -15.98 -7.87
CA VAL A 74 -9.56 -16.57 -7.27
C VAL A 74 -10.63 -16.90 -8.32
N PRO A 75 -10.99 -16.02 -9.27
CA PRO A 75 -11.88 -16.41 -10.35
C PRO A 75 -11.37 -17.62 -11.15
N TRP A 76 -10.06 -17.67 -11.46
CA TRP A 76 -9.49 -18.76 -12.26
C TRP A 76 -9.56 -20.11 -11.54
N ILE A 77 -9.19 -20.17 -10.26
CA ILE A 77 -9.20 -21.42 -9.48
C ILE A 77 -10.64 -21.94 -9.30
N TRP A 78 -11.61 -21.03 -9.17
CA TRP A 78 -13.03 -21.37 -9.02
C TRP A 78 -13.79 -21.45 -10.36
N ASN A 79 -13.10 -21.41 -11.50
CA ASN A 79 -13.69 -21.42 -12.85
C ASN A 79 -14.85 -20.42 -13.01
N ARG A 80 -14.63 -19.19 -12.52
CA ARG A 80 -15.55 -18.05 -12.65
C ARG A 80 -15.05 -17.11 -13.73
N LYS A 81 -15.97 -16.57 -14.54
CA LYS A 81 -15.64 -15.62 -15.61
C LYS A 81 -14.90 -14.37 -15.12
N GLY A 82 -15.06 -14.02 -13.85
CA GLY A 82 -14.43 -12.86 -13.24
C GLY A 82 -14.82 -12.70 -11.78
N VAL A 83 -14.40 -11.60 -11.18
CA VAL A 83 -14.77 -11.22 -9.82
C VAL A 83 -16.24 -10.77 -9.75
N TYR A 84 -16.88 -10.99 -8.60
CA TYR A 84 -18.29 -10.67 -8.38
C TYR A 84 -18.63 -9.21 -8.69
N SER A 85 -17.80 -8.26 -8.25
CA SER A 85 -18.01 -6.85 -8.54
C SER A 85 -16.71 -6.08 -8.73
N LEU A 86 -16.50 -5.55 -9.94
CA LEU A 86 -15.40 -4.62 -10.24
C LEU A 86 -15.53 -3.28 -9.50
N LYS A 87 -16.76 -2.86 -9.15
CA LYS A 87 -16.99 -1.65 -8.35
C LYS A 87 -16.42 -1.81 -6.94
N LEU A 88 -16.54 -2.99 -6.35
CA LEU A 88 -15.95 -3.29 -5.03
C LEU A 88 -14.42 -3.34 -5.08
N VAL A 89 -13.83 -3.85 -6.17
CA VAL A 89 -12.37 -3.77 -6.38
C VAL A 89 -11.91 -2.31 -6.42
N ASN A 90 -12.64 -1.44 -7.14
CA ASN A 90 -12.32 -0.02 -7.21
C ASN A 90 -12.46 0.68 -5.85
N TRP A 91 -13.49 0.34 -5.06
CA TRP A 91 -13.63 0.82 -3.69
C TRP A 91 -12.49 0.37 -2.79
N HIS A 92 -12.12 -0.92 -2.84
CA HIS A 92 -10.97 -1.44 -2.13
C HIS A 92 -9.70 -0.66 -2.51
N PHE A 93 -9.44 -0.48 -3.81
CA PHE A 93 -8.29 0.27 -4.29
C PHE A 93 -8.21 1.67 -3.67
N TRP A 94 -9.28 2.47 -3.72
CA TRP A 94 -9.25 3.83 -3.19
C TRP A 94 -9.15 3.88 -1.67
N VAL A 95 -9.90 3.05 -0.96
CA VAL A 95 -9.86 3.01 0.51
C VAL A 95 -8.48 2.58 1.00
N ALA A 96 -7.89 1.55 0.39
CA ALA A 96 -6.53 1.11 0.71
C ALA A 96 -5.49 2.16 0.34
N THR A 97 -5.63 2.83 -0.81
CA THR A 97 -4.69 3.87 -1.27
C THR A 97 -4.70 5.09 -0.34
N ILE A 98 -5.88 5.57 0.03
CA ILE A 98 -6.00 6.68 0.99
C ILE A 98 -5.45 6.26 2.36
N GLY A 99 -5.77 5.04 2.80
CA GLY A 99 -5.26 4.49 4.05
C GLY A 99 -3.73 4.47 4.12
N ILE A 100 -3.07 3.95 3.08
CA ILE A 100 -1.60 3.90 3.06
C ILE A 100 -0.96 5.29 2.92
N VAL A 101 -1.52 6.19 2.12
CA VAL A 101 -1.00 7.56 1.99
C VAL A 101 -1.09 8.30 3.33
N LEU A 102 -2.21 8.19 4.06
CA LEU A 102 -2.32 8.76 5.40
C LEU A 102 -1.30 8.16 6.38
N TYR A 103 -1.10 6.84 6.31
CA TYR A 103 -0.14 6.15 7.18
C TYR A 103 1.28 6.65 6.96
N ILE A 104 1.78 6.61 5.71
CA ILE A 104 3.16 7.00 5.41
C ILE A 104 3.41 8.48 5.67
N SER A 105 2.45 9.35 5.33
CA SER A 105 2.59 10.79 5.57
C SER A 105 2.70 11.09 7.06
N ALA A 106 1.89 10.43 7.90
CA ALA A 106 1.98 10.60 9.35
C ALA A 106 3.35 10.15 9.89
N MET A 107 3.86 9.01 9.43
CA MET A 107 5.13 8.44 9.89
C MET A 107 6.36 9.21 9.42
N TRP A 108 6.31 9.81 8.25
CA TRP A 108 7.38 10.72 7.81
C TRP A 108 7.44 11.98 8.66
N VAL A 109 6.29 12.62 8.90
CA VAL A 109 6.26 13.85 9.70
C VAL A 109 6.67 13.55 11.13
N SER A 110 6.12 12.51 11.75
CA SER A 110 6.49 12.12 13.12
C SER A 110 7.95 11.67 13.22
N GLY A 111 8.45 10.92 12.23
CA GLY A 111 9.82 10.44 12.20
C GLY A 111 10.86 11.56 12.08
N ILE A 112 10.62 12.53 11.20
CA ILE A 112 11.47 13.73 11.07
C ILE A 112 11.39 14.55 12.36
N MET A 113 10.18 14.74 12.91
CA MET A 113 9.97 15.54 14.11
C MET A 113 10.69 14.93 15.33
N GLN A 114 10.56 13.62 15.57
CA GLN A 114 11.33 12.92 16.60
C GLN A 114 12.83 13.11 16.43
N GLY A 115 13.33 12.86 15.22
CA GLY A 115 14.75 12.95 14.93
C GLY A 115 15.32 14.35 15.15
N LEU A 116 14.53 15.40 14.83
CA LEU A 116 14.90 16.80 15.04
C LEU A 116 14.80 17.20 16.53
N MET A 117 13.72 16.83 17.22
CA MET A 117 13.55 17.16 18.64
C MET A 117 14.64 16.52 19.51
N TRP A 118 15.02 15.26 19.24
CA TRP A 118 16.06 14.57 20.00
C TRP A 118 17.48 15.09 19.80
N ARG A 119 17.71 15.88 18.74
CA ARG A 119 19.02 16.52 18.46
C ARG A 119 18.98 18.04 18.58
N ALA A 120 17.88 18.61 19.05
CA ALA A 120 17.74 20.04 19.19
C ALA A 120 18.54 20.50 20.42
N TYR A 121 19.48 21.42 20.19
CA TYR A 121 20.24 22.08 21.23
C TYR A 121 19.88 23.54 21.26
N ASN A 122 19.63 24.08 22.45
CA ASN A 122 19.40 25.50 22.63
C ASN A 122 20.70 26.31 22.50
N ALA A 123 20.59 27.64 22.54
CA ALA A 123 21.75 28.54 22.42
C ALA A 123 22.84 28.34 23.50
N LEU A 124 22.50 27.67 24.62
CA LEU A 124 23.40 27.35 25.71
C LEU A 124 24.02 25.94 25.59
N GLY A 125 23.68 25.18 24.56
CA GLY A 125 24.20 23.83 24.32
C GLY A 125 23.50 22.73 25.12
N PHE A 126 22.37 23.02 25.79
CA PHE A 126 21.54 21.99 26.43
C PHE A 126 20.51 21.44 25.45
N LEU A 127 20.03 20.22 25.69
CA LEU A 127 18.91 19.64 24.95
C LEU A 127 17.67 20.51 25.12
N GLU A 128 17.06 20.90 24.00
CA GLU A 128 15.91 21.82 23.99
C GLU A 128 14.61 21.13 24.44
N TYR A 129 14.43 19.86 24.05
CA TYR A 129 13.23 19.09 24.37
C TYR A 129 13.58 17.88 25.25
N SER A 130 12.73 17.64 26.24
CA SER A 130 12.69 16.36 26.97
C SER A 130 12.09 15.26 26.10
N PHE A 131 12.36 14.00 26.47
CA PHE A 131 11.80 12.87 25.75
C PHE A 131 10.26 12.83 25.82
N ILE A 132 9.67 13.20 26.96
CA ILE A 132 8.22 13.16 27.14
C ILE A 132 7.49 14.19 26.25
N GLU A 133 8.07 15.37 26.06
CA GLU A 133 7.53 16.38 25.13
C GLU A 133 7.52 15.85 23.69
N THR A 134 8.55 15.07 23.31
CA THR A 134 8.56 14.42 22.00
C THR A 134 7.44 13.39 21.87
N VAL A 135 7.21 12.58 22.91
CA VAL A 135 6.12 11.57 22.93
C VAL A 135 4.75 12.24 22.83
N GLU A 136 4.52 13.32 23.57
CA GLU A 136 3.27 14.08 23.52
C GLU A 136 3.02 14.66 22.13
N ALA A 137 4.07 15.24 21.52
CA ALA A 137 3.99 15.79 20.17
C ALA A 137 3.69 14.72 19.09
N MET A 138 4.00 13.44 19.35
CA MET A 138 3.69 12.34 18.41
C MET A 138 2.24 11.88 18.43
N HIS A 139 1.48 12.17 19.49
CA HIS A 139 0.14 11.60 19.69
C HIS A 139 -0.81 11.80 18.49
N PRO A 140 -0.90 13.01 17.87
CA PRO A 140 -1.75 13.21 16.69
C PRO A 140 -1.38 12.28 15.52
N PHE A 141 -0.09 12.04 15.31
CA PHE A 141 0.39 11.18 14.23
C PHE A 141 0.07 9.71 14.48
N TYR A 142 0.05 9.26 15.74
CA TYR A 142 -0.42 7.92 16.09
C TYR A 142 -1.90 7.71 15.83
N VAL A 143 -2.72 8.74 16.04
CA VAL A 143 -4.15 8.71 15.68
C VAL A 143 -4.31 8.62 14.16
N ILE A 144 -3.60 9.46 13.39
CA ILE A 144 -3.67 9.43 11.91
C ILE A 144 -3.19 8.07 11.38
N ARG A 145 -2.10 7.52 11.93
CA ARG A 145 -1.60 6.19 11.61
C ARG A 145 -2.67 5.11 11.83
N ALA A 146 -3.32 5.13 12.99
CA ALA A 146 -4.36 4.16 13.31
C ALA A 146 -5.55 4.28 12.36
N LEU A 147 -5.97 5.50 12.02
CA LEU A 147 -7.03 5.75 11.04
C LEU A 147 -6.64 5.25 9.64
N GLY A 148 -5.42 5.55 9.18
CA GLY A 148 -4.91 5.06 7.89
C GLY A 148 -4.85 3.53 7.81
N GLY A 149 -4.36 2.90 8.88
CA GLY A 149 -4.36 1.43 9.01
C GLY A 149 -5.77 0.83 9.06
N ALA A 150 -6.69 1.46 9.77
CA ALA A 150 -8.09 1.02 9.84
C ALA A 150 -8.77 1.08 8.46
N LEU A 151 -8.55 2.16 7.69
CA LEU A 151 -9.02 2.23 6.29
C LEU A 151 -8.44 1.09 5.46
N PHE A 152 -7.15 0.81 5.59
CA PHE A 152 -6.52 -0.31 4.87
C PHE A 152 -7.18 -1.66 5.20
N VAL A 153 -7.45 -1.91 6.48
CA VAL A 153 -8.15 -3.12 6.94
C VAL A 153 -9.58 -3.18 6.40
N VAL A 154 -10.32 -2.06 6.39
CA VAL A 154 -11.65 -1.98 5.76
C VAL A 154 -11.56 -2.33 4.27
N GLY A 155 -10.53 -1.86 3.57
CA GLY A 155 -10.23 -2.27 2.19
C GLY A 155 -10.07 -3.79 2.05
N ALA A 156 -9.26 -4.41 2.91
CA ALA A 156 -9.07 -5.86 2.91
C ALA A 156 -10.36 -6.64 3.22
N LEU A 157 -11.23 -6.12 4.08
CA LEU A 157 -12.55 -6.70 4.35
C LEU A 157 -13.47 -6.61 3.11
N ILE A 158 -13.44 -5.50 2.37
CA ILE A 158 -14.15 -5.37 1.08
C ILE A 158 -13.65 -6.43 0.09
N MET A 159 -12.34 -6.68 0.04
CA MET A 159 -11.77 -7.75 -0.78
C MET A 159 -12.29 -9.12 -0.34
N ALA A 160 -12.20 -9.45 0.96
CA ALA A 160 -12.64 -10.72 1.49
C ALA A 160 -14.11 -11.00 1.13
N TYR A 161 -14.98 -10.00 1.32
CA TYR A 161 -16.39 -10.09 0.92
C TYR A 161 -16.57 -10.29 -0.59
N ASN A 162 -15.87 -9.52 -1.43
CA ASN A 162 -16.00 -9.64 -2.88
C ASN A 162 -15.53 -11.00 -3.39
N LEU A 163 -14.42 -11.53 -2.85
CA LEU A 163 -13.89 -12.85 -3.20
C LEU A 163 -14.83 -13.96 -2.72
N TRP A 164 -15.37 -13.86 -1.50
CA TRP A 164 -16.35 -14.81 -0.98
C TRP A 164 -17.62 -14.86 -1.84
N MET A 165 -18.14 -13.70 -2.24
CA MET A 165 -19.28 -13.62 -3.18
C MET A 165 -18.94 -14.17 -4.56
N THR A 166 -17.69 -14.01 -5.02
CA THR A 166 -17.22 -14.60 -6.29
C THR A 166 -17.27 -16.13 -6.22
N VAL A 167 -16.84 -16.71 -5.11
CA VAL A 167 -16.86 -18.16 -4.90
C VAL A 167 -18.29 -18.70 -4.85
N GLN A 168 -19.21 -18.04 -4.16
CA GLN A 168 -20.59 -18.52 -4.00
C GLN A 168 -21.51 -18.24 -5.18
N HIS A 169 -21.43 -17.02 -5.73
CA HIS A 169 -22.42 -16.49 -6.68
C HIS A 169 -21.80 -16.07 -8.02
N GLY A 170 -20.50 -16.29 -8.22
CA GLY A 170 -19.85 -15.95 -9.49
C GLY A 170 -20.43 -16.73 -10.66
N GLU A 171 -20.57 -16.07 -11.81
CA GLU A 171 -20.96 -16.77 -13.03
C GLU A 171 -19.92 -17.84 -13.38
N VAL A 172 -20.39 -19.08 -13.53
CA VAL A 172 -19.55 -20.20 -13.99
C VAL A 172 -19.07 -19.88 -15.39
N GLU A 173 -17.78 -20.01 -15.62
CA GLU A 173 -17.23 -20.00 -16.97
C GLU A 173 -17.67 -21.29 -17.67
N THR A 174 -18.77 -21.21 -18.43
CA THR A 174 -19.15 -22.28 -19.36
C THR A 174 -17.99 -22.41 -20.34
N ALA A 175 -17.39 -23.59 -20.41
CA ALA A 175 -16.28 -23.89 -21.31
C ALA A 175 -16.67 -23.54 -22.75
N SER A 176 -16.37 -22.31 -23.17
CA SER A 176 -16.37 -21.95 -24.58
C SER A 176 -15.21 -22.73 -25.18
N ALA A 177 -15.52 -23.57 -26.17
CA ALA A 177 -14.53 -24.34 -26.90
C ALA A 177 -13.34 -23.42 -27.24
N LYS A 178 -12.14 -23.79 -26.78
CA LYS A 178 -10.90 -23.14 -27.19
C LYS A 178 -10.98 -22.95 -28.70
N PRO A 179 -10.78 -21.73 -29.25
CA PRO A 179 -10.67 -21.57 -30.69
C PRO A 179 -9.60 -22.55 -31.14
N ALA A 180 -9.97 -23.48 -32.02
CA ALA A 180 -9.00 -24.40 -32.61
C ALA A 180 -7.87 -23.54 -33.15
N LEU A 181 -6.64 -23.82 -32.70
CA LEU A 181 -5.45 -23.18 -33.24
C LEU A 181 -5.48 -23.41 -34.75
N ALA A 182 -5.82 -22.37 -35.52
CA ALA A 182 -5.78 -22.43 -36.96
C ALA A 182 -4.31 -22.71 -37.34
N PRO A 183 -4.01 -23.79 -38.06
CA PRO A 183 -2.67 -24.00 -38.56
C PRO A 183 -2.32 -22.83 -39.48
N ALA A 184 -1.13 -22.26 -39.28
CA ALA A 184 -0.58 -21.26 -40.17
C ALA A 184 -0.23 -21.94 -41.50
N GLU A 185 -0.98 -21.61 -42.56
CA GLU A 185 -0.54 -21.74 -43.96
C GLU A 185 0.10 -20.42 -44.41
#